data_AF-A0A518B779-F1
#
_entry.id   AF-A0A518B779-F1
#
_cell.length_a   1.000
_cell.length_b   1.000
_cell.length_c   1.000
_cell.angle_alpha   90.00
_cell.angle_beta   90.00
_cell.angle_gamma   90.00
#
_symmetry.space_group_name_H-M   'P 1'
#
loop_
_entity.id
_entity.type
_entity.pdbx_description
1 polymer ?
#
loop_
_entity_poly.entity_id
_entity_poly.type
_entity_poly.pdbx_seq_one_letter_code
_entity_poly.pdbx_strand_id
1 'polypeptide(L)'
;MADPKRPRKPREVERDVRNLLAAPLDVDELKEKLDSLVEEPAFNGLTWIWGPNLYERDRVRFRPFILRHFATFLIDHRWNWRRVRWKGSVAESLDAWLGRVDDEDDVELFRRLIAWKLERRVGWGIDHGQIQTELLRRYGRARTRAERAVVLAKFDIWFGLDESAAMELYEIDSEASRAFISRHLASTWAWGSERRVLWEQFAELAKSRGDDDLAFQLYRRQVSAKRWTEDVLRLCDTVHVPEDLVEELSKRHPEGWGLDLGKTVHQIVLKRGRESFPYVIPRLKTIWSPWVWGRPGYAELLKLAKARDWIDLWAALIRVCAKPDEFNKEVRRLLQDHVMAEAEIQQRLLALVGVAREWNFPGLGLAQVHQLDDTTACAIYDRFPELLRGPFRLHLQVGWNAAFDGLLERLLDHEEEELIDFLASRYVTRAWFGKGVDRALERLSDYYERLREEKKDFARRAAAVLNHLPSYSIWSYDALIEKSRLARLLFERAAGDYLDDARAMSDLVEAADIHVQAFAYRALGRDDPRAKAIAGENLELLLGTLLRTLRRRTRLPAFAALRNAANSPENARRVLQRAREALDLPDKHYPKERLVGLIGQILHDWPELRGAGERPVIFGAAS
;
A
#
# COMPACT_ATOMS: atom_id res chain seq x y z
N MET A 1 32.34 -23.17 -0.39
CA MET A 1 30.93 -23.47 -0.72
C MET A 1 30.77 -24.98 -0.63
N ALA A 2 29.98 -25.47 0.31
CA ALA A 2 29.68 -26.90 0.41
C ALA A 2 28.77 -27.32 -0.76
N ASP A 3 29.03 -28.48 -1.35
CA ASP A 3 28.25 -29.08 -2.44
C ASP A 3 26.79 -29.28 -1.97
N PRO A 4 25.76 -28.76 -2.67
CA PRO A 4 24.38 -28.91 -2.25
C PRO A 4 23.99 -30.39 -2.18
N LYS A 5 23.64 -30.85 -0.98
CA LYS A 5 23.19 -32.22 -0.70
C LYS A 5 22.02 -32.57 -1.63
N ARG A 6 22.14 -33.66 -2.40
CA ARG A 6 21.08 -34.10 -3.31
C ARG A 6 19.80 -34.43 -2.53
N PRO A 7 18.62 -33.98 -2.98
CA PRO A 7 17.34 -34.28 -2.32
C PRO A 7 17.07 -35.79 -2.22
N ARG A 8 16.54 -36.24 -1.07
CA ARG A 8 16.21 -37.66 -0.83
C ARG A 8 14.92 -38.10 -1.52
N LYS A 9 14.78 -39.41 -1.78
CA LYS A 9 13.54 -39.97 -2.37
C LYS A 9 12.40 -39.91 -1.34
N PRO A 10 11.13 -39.70 -1.77
CA PRO A 10 9.99 -39.62 -0.85
C PRO A 10 9.85 -40.79 0.12
N ARG A 11 10.13 -42.03 -0.32
CA ARG A 11 10.07 -43.23 0.53
C ARG A 11 11.12 -43.23 1.66
N GLU A 12 12.28 -42.62 1.43
CA GLU A 12 13.35 -42.52 2.44
C GLU A 12 12.93 -41.52 3.51
N VAL A 13 12.44 -40.34 3.09
CA VAL A 13 11.90 -39.32 4.00
C VAL A 13 10.70 -39.86 4.79
N GLU A 14 9.79 -40.59 4.14
CA GLU A 14 8.65 -41.23 4.81
C GLU A 14 9.09 -42.22 5.88
N ARG A 15 10.06 -43.08 5.57
CA ARG A 15 10.58 -44.04 6.55
C ARG A 15 11.19 -43.33 7.76
N ASP A 16 11.99 -42.29 7.52
CA ASP A 16 12.64 -41.53 8.59
C ASP A 16 11.60 -40.80 9.46
N VAL A 17 10.57 -40.22 8.85
CA VAL A 17 9.42 -39.63 9.58
C VAL A 17 8.73 -40.68 10.45
N ARG A 18 8.40 -41.85 9.91
CA ARG A 18 7.76 -42.93 10.69
C ARG A 18 8.63 -43.40 11.84
N ASN A 19 9.94 -43.53 11.63
CA ASN A 19 10.90 -43.91 12.66
C ASN A 19 10.97 -42.87 13.78
N LEU A 20 10.98 -41.57 13.44
CA LEU A 20 10.98 -40.50 14.44
C LEU A 20 9.68 -40.48 15.26
N LEU A 21 8.52 -40.68 14.62
CA LEU A 21 7.24 -40.70 15.31
C LEU A 21 7.10 -41.90 16.26
N ALA A 22 7.68 -43.05 15.91
CA ALA A 22 7.69 -44.25 16.73
C ALA A 22 8.73 -44.21 17.87
N ALA A 23 9.73 -43.33 17.79
CA ALA A 23 10.76 -43.24 18.81
C ALA A 23 10.24 -42.60 20.12
N PRO A 24 10.73 -43.06 21.29
CA PRO A 24 10.35 -42.51 22.59
C PRO A 24 11.10 -41.20 22.90
N LEU A 25 10.98 -40.21 22.01
CA LEU A 25 11.59 -38.89 22.14
C LEU A 25 10.70 -37.95 22.98
N ASP A 26 11.27 -36.98 23.66
CA ASP A 26 10.44 -35.89 24.19
C ASP A 26 9.94 -34.96 23.06
N VAL A 27 9.08 -34.01 23.41
CA VAL A 27 8.44 -33.12 22.42
C VAL A 27 9.46 -32.21 21.72
N ASP A 28 10.45 -31.70 22.45
CA ASP A 28 11.39 -30.72 21.95
C ASP A 28 12.44 -31.41 21.06
N GLU A 29 12.90 -32.59 21.45
CA GLU A 29 13.81 -33.44 20.66
C GLU A 29 13.14 -33.94 19.37
N LEU A 30 11.86 -34.36 19.44
CA LEU A 30 11.11 -34.77 18.25
C LEU A 30 10.96 -33.60 17.27
N LYS A 31 10.66 -32.39 17.78
CA LYS A 31 10.53 -31.19 16.96
C LYS A 31 11.84 -30.83 16.28
N GLU A 32 12.96 -30.82 17.00
CA GLU A 32 14.28 -30.54 16.44
C GLU A 32 14.65 -31.53 15.31
N LYS A 33 14.39 -32.82 15.54
CA LYS A 33 14.66 -33.85 14.51
C LYS A 33 13.74 -33.71 13.30
N LEU A 34 12.49 -33.31 13.49
CA LEU A 34 11.57 -33.02 12.37
C LEU A 34 11.94 -31.74 11.62
N ASP A 35 12.39 -30.69 12.30
CA ASP A 35 12.89 -29.46 11.68
C ASP A 35 14.08 -29.77 10.74
N SER A 36 14.93 -30.74 11.10
CA SER A 36 16.02 -31.19 10.20
C SER A 36 15.54 -31.86 8.90
N LEU A 37 14.30 -32.37 8.88
CA LEU A 37 13.68 -33.00 7.70
C LEU A 37 12.84 -32.02 6.87
N VAL A 38 12.49 -30.84 7.40
CA VAL A 38 11.68 -29.82 6.70
C VAL A 38 12.32 -29.36 5.39
N GLU A 39 13.65 -29.34 5.33
CA GLU A 39 14.41 -28.96 4.13
C GLU A 39 14.29 -29.99 2.99
N GLU A 40 13.77 -31.19 3.25
CA GLU A 40 13.52 -32.18 2.21
C GLU A 40 12.24 -31.84 1.43
N PRO A 41 12.27 -31.76 0.08
CA PRO A 41 11.10 -31.42 -0.72
C PRO A 41 9.87 -32.31 -0.48
N ALA A 42 10.08 -33.58 -0.12
CA ALA A 42 9.02 -34.55 0.12
C ALA A 42 8.33 -34.37 1.49
N PHE A 43 8.97 -33.72 2.47
CA PHE A 43 8.54 -33.72 3.87
C PHE A 43 7.13 -33.17 4.06
N ASN A 44 6.86 -31.98 3.52
CA ASN A 44 5.55 -31.32 3.67
C ASN A 44 4.41 -32.17 3.09
N GLY A 45 4.67 -32.91 2.00
CA GLY A 45 3.67 -33.80 1.38
C GLY A 45 3.31 -35.04 2.18
N LEU A 46 4.02 -35.30 3.28
CA LEU A 46 3.72 -36.39 4.22
C LEU A 46 2.85 -35.92 5.40
N THR A 47 2.18 -34.76 5.27
CA THR A 47 1.28 -34.20 6.29
C THR A 47 0.28 -35.23 6.83
N TRP A 48 -0.24 -36.13 5.99
CA TRP A 48 -1.17 -37.19 6.39
C TRP A 48 -0.56 -38.25 7.31
N ILE A 49 0.76 -38.34 7.41
CA ILE A 49 1.48 -39.26 8.29
C ILE A 49 1.83 -38.54 9.59
N TRP A 50 2.61 -37.46 9.50
CA TRP A 50 3.13 -36.81 10.70
C TRP A 50 2.08 -35.93 11.37
N GLY A 51 1.17 -35.29 10.63
CA GLY A 51 0.18 -34.36 11.17
C GLY A 51 -0.70 -34.97 12.26
N PRO A 52 -1.41 -36.08 11.99
CA PRO A 52 -2.24 -36.77 12.97
C PRO A 52 -1.48 -37.20 14.23
N ASN A 53 -0.27 -37.75 14.04
CA ASN A 53 0.56 -38.27 15.14
C ASN A 53 1.10 -37.15 16.03
N LEU A 54 1.55 -36.03 15.46
CA LEU A 54 2.04 -34.88 16.22
C LEU A 54 0.90 -34.20 16.97
N TYR A 55 -0.26 -34.07 16.34
CA TYR A 55 -1.43 -33.47 16.96
C TYR A 55 -1.92 -34.28 18.17
N GLU A 56 -1.87 -35.60 18.09
CA GLU A 56 -2.20 -36.51 19.18
C GLU A 56 -1.19 -36.46 20.33
N ARG A 57 0.10 -36.31 20.01
CA ARG A 57 1.16 -36.31 21.02
C ARG A 57 1.16 -35.04 21.88
N ASP A 58 1.11 -33.87 21.26
CA ASP A 58 0.97 -32.58 21.94
C ASP A 58 0.44 -31.52 20.97
N ARG A 59 -0.88 -31.38 20.92
CA ARG A 59 -1.57 -30.40 20.08
C ARG A 59 -1.02 -28.98 20.26
N VAL A 60 -0.82 -28.53 21.50
CA VAL A 60 -0.48 -27.12 21.78
C VAL A 60 0.91 -26.80 21.24
N ARG A 61 1.88 -27.69 21.48
CA ARG A 61 3.28 -27.46 21.06
C ARG A 61 3.51 -27.71 19.58
N PHE A 62 2.82 -28.68 18.96
CA PHE A 62 3.01 -29.01 17.55
C PHE A 62 2.12 -28.23 16.58
N ARG A 63 1.03 -27.61 17.04
CA ARG A 63 0.13 -26.85 16.14
C ARG A 63 0.83 -25.79 15.28
N PRO A 64 1.74 -24.94 15.80
CA PRO A 64 2.47 -23.99 14.96
C PRO A 64 3.33 -24.66 13.88
N PHE A 65 3.94 -25.80 14.21
CA PHE A 65 4.73 -26.60 13.26
C PHE A 65 3.83 -27.18 12.16
N ILE A 66 2.70 -27.80 12.56
CA ILE A 66 1.73 -28.37 11.63
C ILE A 66 1.23 -27.30 10.64
N LEU A 67 0.79 -26.15 11.14
CA LEU A 67 0.26 -25.08 10.28
C LEU A 67 1.31 -24.46 9.36
N ARG A 68 2.58 -24.40 9.79
CA ARG A 68 3.68 -23.89 8.96
C ARG A 68 4.04 -24.83 7.81
N HIS A 69 3.94 -26.14 8.03
CA HIS A 69 4.42 -27.17 7.10
C HIS A 69 3.31 -27.98 6.41
N PHE A 70 2.05 -27.65 6.66
CA PHE A 70 0.89 -28.30 6.06
C PHE A 70 0.93 -28.22 4.53
N ALA A 71 0.89 -29.36 3.85
CA ALA A 71 0.72 -29.43 2.41
C ALA A 71 -0.16 -30.62 1.98
N THR A 72 -0.92 -30.41 0.91
CA THR A 72 -1.81 -31.42 0.29
C THR A 72 -1.17 -32.08 -0.94
N PHE A 73 0.11 -31.81 -1.17
CA PHE A 73 0.87 -32.24 -2.34
C PHE A 73 2.27 -32.69 -1.91
N LEU A 74 2.81 -33.62 -2.69
CA LEU A 74 4.14 -34.18 -2.55
C LEU A 74 5.03 -33.64 -3.67
N ILE A 75 6.23 -33.18 -3.32
CA ILE A 75 7.29 -32.86 -4.26
C ILE A 75 8.35 -33.96 -4.16
N ASP A 76 8.66 -34.62 -5.27
CA ASP A 76 9.71 -35.65 -5.27
C ASP A 76 11.12 -35.05 -5.42
N HIS A 77 12.15 -35.90 -5.26
CA HIS A 77 13.57 -35.55 -5.46
C HIS A 77 13.92 -34.96 -6.85
N ARG A 78 13.02 -35.04 -7.83
CA ARG A 78 13.17 -34.47 -9.17
C ARG A 78 12.28 -33.23 -9.37
N TRP A 79 11.75 -32.66 -8.28
CA TRP A 79 10.83 -31.53 -8.28
C TRP A 79 9.49 -31.80 -9.00
N ASN A 80 9.12 -33.07 -9.20
CA ASN A 80 7.81 -33.39 -9.73
C ASN A 80 6.75 -33.21 -8.65
N TRP A 81 5.69 -32.49 -9.02
CA TRP A 81 4.54 -32.26 -8.16
C TRP A 81 3.48 -33.34 -8.34
N ARG A 82 3.02 -33.91 -7.22
CA ARG A 82 1.91 -34.86 -7.19
C ARG A 82 0.97 -34.55 -6.04
N ARG A 83 -0.31 -34.44 -6.34
CA ARG A 83 -1.33 -34.23 -5.31
C ARG A 83 -1.55 -35.50 -4.48
N VAL A 84 -1.61 -35.36 -3.16
CA VAL A 84 -1.95 -36.46 -2.25
C VAL A 84 -3.47 -36.53 -2.15
N ARG A 85 -4.07 -37.63 -2.61
CA ARG A 85 -5.54 -37.78 -2.65
C ARG A 85 -6.05 -38.34 -1.33
N TRP A 86 -7.18 -37.81 -0.86
CA TRP A 86 -7.92 -38.32 0.31
C TRP A 86 -8.61 -39.65 -0.02
N LYS A 87 -7.83 -40.75 -0.08
CA LYS A 87 -8.31 -42.10 -0.40
C LYS A 87 -7.49 -43.19 0.31
N GLY A 88 -8.10 -44.36 0.51
CA GLY A 88 -7.43 -45.52 1.12
C GLY A 88 -6.87 -45.19 2.51
N SER A 89 -5.65 -45.64 2.80
CA SER A 89 -4.98 -45.40 4.08
C SER A 89 -4.76 -43.93 4.43
N VAL A 90 -4.66 -43.05 3.43
CA VAL A 90 -4.60 -41.60 3.63
C VAL A 90 -5.93 -41.09 4.20
N ALA A 91 -7.06 -41.53 3.63
CA ALA A 91 -8.38 -41.15 4.11
C ALA A 91 -8.63 -41.66 5.54
N GLU A 92 -8.29 -42.91 5.83
CA GLU A 92 -8.45 -43.49 7.17
C GLU A 92 -7.74 -42.66 8.25
N SER A 93 -6.48 -42.29 8.00
CA SER A 93 -5.70 -41.47 8.94
C SER A 93 -6.23 -40.05 9.06
N LEU A 94 -6.57 -39.42 7.93
CA LEU A 94 -7.03 -38.04 7.91
C LEU A 94 -8.48 -37.87 8.40
N ASP A 95 -9.36 -38.85 8.21
CA ASP A 95 -10.75 -38.81 8.70
C ASP A 95 -10.79 -38.90 10.22
N ALA A 96 -9.98 -39.79 10.82
CA ALA A 96 -9.81 -39.85 12.27
C ALA A 96 -9.23 -38.53 12.82
N TRP A 97 -8.24 -37.95 12.12
CA TRP A 97 -7.66 -36.68 12.52
C TRP A 97 -8.64 -35.51 12.40
N LEU A 98 -9.37 -35.42 11.28
CA LEU A 98 -10.40 -34.40 11.08
C LEU A 98 -11.48 -34.49 12.15
N GLY A 99 -11.92 -35.69 12.54
CA GLY A 99 -12.87 -35.88 13.65
C GLY A 99 -12.34 -35.31 14.96
N ARG A 100 -11.10 -35.63 15.34
CA ARG A 100 -10.49 -35.08 16.56
C ARG A 100 -10.33 -33.56 16.51
N VAL A 101 -9.86 -33.03 15.39
CA VAL A 101 -9.71 -31.58 15.16
C VAL A 101 -11.05 -30.85 15.27
N ASP A 102 -12.12 -31.50 14.82
CA ASP A 102 -13.48 -31.01 14.92
C ASP A 102 -13.98 -31.04 16.37
N ASP A 103 -13.87 -32.16 17.09
CA ASP A 103 -14.30 -32.28 18.49
C ASP A 103 -13.60 -31.28 19.42
N GLU A 104 -12.36 -30.92 19.06
CA GLU A 104 -11.48 -30.03 19.81
C GLU A 104 -11.56 -28.55 19.38
N ASP A 105 -12.46 -28.22 18.46
CA ASP A 105 -12.68 -26.87 17.91
C ASP A 105 -11.42 -26.16 17.37
N ASP A 106 -10.44 -26.90 16.82
CA ASP A 106 -9.30 -26.28 16.13
C ASP A 106 -9.68 -25.82 14.72
N VAL A 107 -10.30 -24.64 14.66
CA VAL A 107 -10.89 -24.03 13.46
C VAL A 107 -9.93 -23.98 12.28
N GLU A 108 -8.68 -23.53 12.47
CA GLU A 108 -7.74 -23.33 11.36
C GLU A 108 -7.31 -24.66 10.74
N LEU A 109 -7.05 -25.67 11.57
CA LEU A 109 -6.68 -26.98 11.08
C LEU A 109 -7.87 -27.71 10.45
N PHE A 110 -9.07 -27.53 11.02
CA PHE A 110 -10.31 -28.02 10.44
C PHE A 110 -10.49 -27.49 9.02
N ARG A 111 -10.37 -26.17 8.82
CA ARG A 111 -10.50 -25.51 7.51
C ARG A 111 -9.58 -26.13 6.46
N ARG A 112 -8.32 -26.41 6.81
CA ARG A 112 -7.34 -27.01 5.89
C ARG A 112 -7.69 -28.46 5.54
N LEU A 113 -8.10 -29.24 6.54
CA LEU A 113 -8.46 -30.65 6.36
C LEU A 113 -9.76 -30.81 5.59
N ILE A 114 -10.80 -30.02 5.90
CA ILE A 114 -12.09 -30.11 5.18
C ILE A 114 -11.95 -29.64 3.73
N ALA A 115 -11.16 -28.59 3.46
CA ALA A 115 -10.83 -28.15 2.10
C ALA A 115 -10.14 -29.25 1.30
N TRP A 116 -9.23 -30.01 1.95
CA TRP A 116 -8.54 -31.13 1.32
C TRP A 116 -9.47 -32.32 1.09
N LYS A 117 -10.34 -32.66 2.05
CA LYS A 117 -11.31 -33.74 1.95
C LYS A 117 -12.32 -33.52 0.83
N LEU A 118 -12.83 -32.30 0.70
CA LEU A 118 -13.86 -31.92 -0.27
C LEU A 118 -13.28 -31.37 -1.58
N GLU A 119 -12.00 -31.59 -1.84
CA GLU A 119 -11.39 -31.18 -3.09
C GLU A 119 -12.00 -31.91 -4.30
N ARG A 120 -12.20 -31.20 -5.41
CA ARG A 120 -12.82 -31.76 -6.62
C ARG A 120 -12.02 -32.95 -7.15
N ARG A 121 -12.75 -33.99 -7.60
CA ARG A 121 -12.15 -35.19 -8.21
C ARG A 121 -11.40 -34.90 -9.51
N VAL A 122 -11.83 -33.86 -10.25
CA VAL A 122 -11.24 -33.40 -11.52
C VAL A 122 -11.14 -31.88 -11.48
N GLY A 123 -9.98 -31.34 -11.86
CA GLY A 123 -9.70 -29.90 -11.85
C GLY A 123 -9.23 -29.37 -10.48
N TRP A 124 -9.22 -28.04 -10.36
CA TRP A 124 -8.83 -27.32 -9.15
C TRP A 124 -10.08 -26.82 -8.40
N GLY A 125 -9.99 -26.73 -7.07
CA GLY A 125 -11.04 -26.17 -6.20
C GLY A 125 -11.80 -27.22 -5.37
N ILE A 126 -12.77 -26.74 -4.60
CA ILE A 126 -13.60 -27.51 -3.66
C ILE A 126 -14.95 -27.87 -4.32
N ASP A 127 -15.54 -28.99 -3.94
CA ASP A 127 -16.91 -29.34 -4.30
C ASP A 127 -17.91 -28.49 -3.49
N HIS A 128 -18.40 -27.41 -4.12
CA HIS A 128 -19.31 -26.43 -3.52
C HIS A 128 -20.61 -27.06 -2.99
N GLY A 129 -21.17 -28.06 -3.67
CA GLY A 129 -22.42 -28.69 -3.24
C GLY A 129 -22.22 -29.55 -1.99
N GLN A 130 -21.12 -30.31 -1.94
CA GLN A 130 -20.81 -31.15 -0.78
C GLN A 130 -20.49 -30.31 0.47
N ILE A 131 -19.73 -29.22 0.31
CA ILE A 131 -19.40 -28.36 1.46
C ILE A 131 -20.64 -27.64 2.01
N GLN A 132 -21.54 -27.18 1.15
CA GLN A 132 -22.81 -26.57 1.58
C GLN A 132 -23.68 -27.59 2.32
N THR A 133 -23.82 -28.80 1.79
CA THR A 133 -24.61 -29.87 2.43
C THR A 133 -24.08 -30.19 3.82
N GLU A 134 -22.75 -30.31 3.97
CA GLU A 134 -22.14 -30.59 5.27
C GLU A 134 -22.25 -29.41 6.25
N LEU A 135 -22.10 -28.18 5.75
CA LEU A 135 -22.32 -26.96 6.52
C LEU A 135 -23.76 -26.91 7.08
N LEU A 136 -24.77 -27.03 6.23
CA LEU A 136 -26.19 -26.97 6.62
C LEU A 136 -26.53 -28.06 7.63
N ARG A 137 -26.07 -29.30 7.37
CA ARG A 137 -26.26 -30.44 8.28
C ARG A 137 -25.72 -30.17 9.68
N ARG A 138 -24.52 -29.58 9.79
CA ARG A 138 -23.89 -29.27 11.08
C ARG A 138 -24.53 -28.06 11.74
N TYR A 139 -24.83 -27.03 10.96
CA TYR A 139 -25.45 -25.80 11.44
C TYR A 139 -26.85 -26.06 12.00
N GLY A 140 -27.67 -26.88 11.33
CA GLY A 140 -28.99 -27.28 11.81
C GLY A 140 -28.97 -28.18 13.05
N ARG A 141 -27.86 -28.87 13.33
CA ARG A 141 -27.69 -29.67 14.56
C ARG A 141 -27.23 -28.83 15.76
N ALA A 142 -26.59 -27.70 15.52
CA ALA A 142 -26.15 -26.79 16.57
C ALA A 142 -27.37 -26.15 17.26
N ARG A 143 -27.46 -26.33 18.58
CA ARG A 143 -28.60 -25.93 19.40
C ARG A 143 -28.49 -24.50 19.89
N THR A 144 -27.26 -24.00 20.03
CA THR A 144 -26.99 -22.66 20.55
C THR A 144 -26.35 -21.76 19.49
N ARG A 145 -26.48 -20.44 19.68
CA ARG A 145 -25.83 -19.45 18.82
C ARG A 145 -24.30 -19.56 18.82
N ALA A 146 -23.71 -19.90 19.97
CA ALA A 146 -22.27 -20.08 20.09
C ALA A 146 -21.78 -21.30 19.28
N GLU A 147 -22.46 -22.44 19.37
CA GLU A 147 -22.18 -23.62 18.55
C GLU A 147 -22.30 -23.30 17.05
N ARG A 148 -23.35 -22.57 16.65
CA ARG A 148 -23.55 -22.10 15.28
C ARG A 148 -22.38 -21.23 14.81
N ALA A 149 -21.93 -20.29 15.64
CA ALA A 149 -20.78 -19.44 15.32
C ALA A 149 -19.49 -20.25 15.11
N VAL A 150 -19.25 -21.29 15.93
CA VAL A 150 -18.11 -22.21 15.77
C VAL A 150 -18.21 -22.99 14.45
N VAL A 151 -19.40 -23.50 14.10
CA VAL A 151 -19.62 -24.17 12.81
C VAL A 151 -19.32 -23.22 11.65
N LEU A 152 -19.86 -21.99 11.65
CA LEU A 152 -19.58 -21.02 10.60
C LEU A 152 -18.08 -20.69 10.52
N ALA A 153 -17.40 -20.53 11.66
CA ALA A 153 -15.96 -20.30 11.70
C ALA A 153 -15.19 -21.47 11.06
N LYS A 154 -15.55 -22.72 11.37
CA LYS A 154 -14.94 -23.93 10.77
C LYS A 154 -15.10 -23.99 9.24
N PHE A 155 -16.21 -23.48 8.71
CA PHE A 155 -16.52 -23.52 7.26
C PHE A 155 -16.17 -22.24 6.51
N ASP A 156 -15.61 -21.22 7.16
CA ASP A 156 -15.20 -19.95 6.55
C ASP A 156 -13.91 -20.14 5.71
N ILE A 157 -14.07 -20.86 4.59
CA ILE A 157 -13.06 -21.15 3.56
C ILE A 157 -13.55 -20.70 2.19
N TRP A 158 -12.70 -20.71 1.18
CA TRP A 158 -13.07 -20.18 -0.14
C TRP A 158 -14.08 -21.09 -0.89
N PHE A 159 -15.37 -20.82 -0.76
CA PHE A 159 -16.45 -21.38 -1.58
C PHE A 159 -17.64 -20.39 -1.64
N GLY A 160 -18.46 -20.46 -2.70
CA GLY A 160 -19.70 -19.67 -2.82
C GLY A 160 -20.91 -20.42 -2.27
N LEU A 161 -21.81 -19.70 -1.60
CA LEU A 161 -23.17 -20.17 -1.25
C LEU A 161 -24.11 -20.06 -2.45
N ASP A 162 -25.17 -20.88 -2.47
CA ASP A 162 -26.35 -20.65 -3.30
C ASP A 162 -27.48 -20.01 -2.48
N GLU A 163 -28.56 -19.60 -3.15
CA GLU A 163 -29.68 -18.91 -2.52
C GLU A 163 -30.37 -19.77 -1.46
N SER A 164 -30.59 -21.06 -1.76
CA SER A 164 -31.29 -21.98 -0.85
C SER A 164 -30.51 -22.19 0.45
N ALA A 165 -29.20 -22.43 0.36
CA ALA A 165 -28.36 -22.61 1.53
C ALA A 165 -28.27 -21.33 2.38
N ALA A 166 -28.18 -20.17 1.73
CA ALA A 166 -28.15 -18.88 2.43
C ALA A 166 -29.47 -18.62 3.18
N MET A 167 -30.62 -18.91 2.55
CA MET A 167 -31.93 -18.81 3.18
C MET A 167 -32.04 -19.73 4.39
N GLU A 168 -31.65 -21.01 4.26
CA GLU A 168 -31.72 -21.97 5.37
C GLU A 168 -30.88 -21.53 6.58
N LEU A 169 -29.65 -21.06 6.35
CA LEU A 169 -28.79 -20.51 7.43
C LEU A 169 -29.46 -19.30 8.11
N TYR A 170 -30.04 -18.40 7.31
CA TYR A 170 -30.67 -17.18 7.80
C TYR A 170 -31.99 -17.44 8.55
N GLU A 171 -32.76 -18.42 8.11
CA GLU A 171 -34.00 -18.82 8.77
C GLU A 171 -33.76 -19.42 10.15
N ILE A 172 -32.69 -20.22 10.30
CA ILE A 172 -32.29 -20.86 11.56
C ILE A 172 -31.78 -19.83 12.57
N ASP A 173 -30.87 -18.94 12.17
CA ASP A 173 -30.31 -17.89 13.04
C ASP A 173 -29.73 -16.74 12.20
N SER A 174 -30.55 -15.74 11.93
CA SER A 174 -30.17 -14.59 11.10
C SER A 174 -28.99 -13.81 11.69
N GLU A 175 -28.96 -13.64 13.01
CA GLU A 175 -27.91 -12.85 13.69
C GLU A 175 -26.53 -13.54 13.60
N ALA A 176 -26.48 -14.86 13.75
CA ALA A 176 -25.23 -15.61 13.64
C ALA A 176 -24.72 -15.74 12.20
N SER A 177 -25.63 -15.92 11.23
CA SER A 177 -25.27 -16.27 9.85
C SER A 177 -25.02 -15.08 8.93
N ARG A 178 -25.55 -13.88 9.24
CA ARG A 178 -25.51 -12.69 8.37
C ARG A 178 -24.12 -12.40 7.80
N ALA A 179 -23.12 -12.24 8.68
CA ALA A 179 -21.75 -11.92 8.26
C ALA A 179 -21.10 -13.03 7.42
N PHE A 180 -21.41 -14.29 7.73
CA PHE A 180 -20.93 -15.44 6.96
C PHE A 180 -21.55 -15.44 5.55
N ILE A 181 -22.88 -15.31 5.46
CA ILE A 181 -23.59 -15.27 4.18
C ILE A 181 -23.01 -14.16 3.30
N SER A 182 -22.85 -12.94 3.86
CA SER A 182 -22.26 -11.82 3.13
C SER A 182 -20.85 -12.12 2.60
N ARG A 183 -19.97 -12.79 3.36
CA ARG A 183 -18.63 -13.16 2.87
C ARG A 183 -18.68 -14.19 1.74
N HIS A 184 -19.63 -15.12 1.80
CA HIS A 184 -19.76 -16.23 0.87
C HIS A 184 -20.73 -16.00 -0.29
N LEU A 185 -21.29 -14.79 -0.42
CA LEU A 185 -22.04 -14.41 -1.61
C LEU A 185 -21.17 -14.66 -2.84
N ALA A 186 -21.73 -15.39 -3.81
CA ALA A 186 -21.06 -15.68 -5.07
C ALA A 186 -20.59 -14.38 -5.70
N SER A 187 -19.30 -14.08 -5.53
CA SER A 187 -18.67 -12.94 -6.17
C SER A 187 -18.11 -13.47 -7.48
N THR A 188 -18.76 -13.12 -8.59
CA THR A 188 -18.26 -13.43 -9.92
C THR A 188 -17.04 -12.56 -10.20
N TRP A 189 -15.88 -12.94 -9.65
CA TRP A 189 -14.63 -12.16 -9.65
C TRP A 189 -14.03 -11.92 -11.05
N ALA A 190 -14.64 -12.39 -12.14
CA ALA A 190 -13.99 -12.34 -13.46
C ALA A 190 -14.89 -12.20 -14.69
N TRP A 191 -16.23 -12.18 -14.60
CA TRP A 191 -17.07 -12.36 -15.80
C TRP A 191 -18.29 -11.44 -15.88
N GLY A 192 -18.04 -10.14 -16.01
CA GLY A 192 -19.02 -9.14 -16.46
C GLY A 192 -20.30 -9.01 -15.62
N SER A 193 -21.12 -8.01 -15.94
CA SER A 193 -22.41 -7.78 -15.28
C SER A 193 -23.50 -8.78 -15.65
N GLU A 194 -23.34 -9.50 -16.76
CA GLU A 194 -24.37 -10.35 -17.37
C GLU A 194 -24.57 -11.70 -16.67
N ARG A 195 -23.59 -12.15 -15.86
CA ARG A 195 -23.68 -13.43 -15.13
C ARG A 195 -24.10 -13.29 -13.67
N ARG A 196 -24.44 -12.07 -13.23
CA ARG A 196 -24.93 -11.84 -11.88
C ARG A 196 -26.41 -12.22 -11.79
N VAL A 197 -26.74 -13.06 -10.82
CA VAL A 197 -28.11 -13.49 -10.53
C VAL A 197 -28.46 -12.98 -9.14
N LEU A 198 -29.47 -12.10 -9.08
CA LEU A 198 -29.99 -11.58 -7.82
C LEU A 198 -30.80 -12.68 -7.13
N TRP A 199 -30.49 -12.95 -5.87
CA TRP A 199 -31.27 -13.83 -5.00
C TRP A 199 -32.54 -13.11 -4.53
N GLU A 200 -33.57 -13.15 -5.37
CA GLU A 200 -34.83 -12.43 -5.15
C GLU A 200 -35.59 -12.95 -3.94
N GLN A 201 -35.66 -14.27 -3.76
CA GLN A 201 -36.40 -14.88 -2.67
C GLN A 201 -35.73 -14.54 -1.34
N PHE A 202 -34.40 -14.58 -1.31
CA PHE A 202 -33.68 -14.24 -0.09
C PHE A 202 -33.73 -12.75 0.24
N ALA A 203 -33.64 -11.87 -0.77
CA ALA A 203 -33.80 -10.44 -0.56
C ALA A 203 -35.20 -10.08 -0.04
N GLU A 204 -36.25 -10.76 -0.52
CA GLU A 204 -37.61 -10.57 -0.03
C GLU A 204 -37.80 -11.12 1.40
N LEU A 205 -37.22 -12.29 1.69
CA LEU A 205 -37.21 -12.83 3.05
C LEU A 205 -36.55 -11.86 4.03
N ALA A 206 -35.39 -11.29 3.69
CA ALA A 206 -34.71 -10.30 4.53
C ALA A 206 -35.59 -9.07 4.78
N LYS A 207 -36.22 -8.51 3.73
CA LYS A 207 -37.16 -7.37 3.88
C LYS A 207 -38.37 -7.70 4.75
N SER A 208 -39.00 -8.86 4.54
CA SER A 208 -40.17 -9.26 5.34
C SER A 208 -39.86 -9.41 6.83
N ARG A 209 -38.58 -9.61 7.19
CA ARG A 209 -38.07 -9.64 8.57
C ARG A 209 -37.51 -8.30 9.06
N GLY A 210 -37.62 -7.23 8.28
CA GLY A 210 -37.11 -5.89 8.61
C GLY A 210 -35.60 -5.74 8.46
N ASP A 211 -34.93 -6.64 7.74
CA ASP A 211 -33.49 -6.63 7.48
C ASP A 211 -33.19 -5.99 6.11
N ASP A 212 -33.46 -4.68 6.02
CA ASP A 212 -33.25 -3.92 4.78
C ASP A 212 -31.77 -3.83 4.40
N ASP A 213 -30.87 -3.76 5.38
CA ASP A 213 -29.43 -3.68 5.15
C ASP A 213 -28.91 -4.91 4.38
N LEU A 214 -29.32 -6.12 4.78
CA LEU A 214 -28.95 -7.35 4.09
C LEU A 214 -29.59 -7.41 2.70
N ALA A 215 -30.87 -7.05 2.60
CA ALA A 215 -31.58 -7.03 1.32
C ALA A 215 -30.89 -6.12 0.29
N PHE A 216 -30.49 -4.91 0.71
CA PHE A 216 -29.76 -3.99 -0.15
C PHE A 216 -28.31 -4.45 -0.39
N GLN A 217 -27.66 -5.10 0.57
CA GLN A 217 -26.33 -5.68 0.35
C GLN A 217 -26.37 -6.78 -0.73
N LEU A 218 -27.36 -7.67 -0.70
CA LEU A 218 -27.61 -8.68 -1.73
C LEU A 218 -27.82 -8.00 -3.08
N TYR A 219 -28.71 -7.01 -3.12
CA TYR A 219 -28.99 -6.22 -4.32
C TYR A 219 -27.70 -5.63 -4.92
N ARG A 220 -26.93 -4.86 -4.15
CA ARG A 220 -25.71 -4.19 -4.65
C ARG A 220 -24.70 -5.19 -5.21
N ARG A 221 -24.54 -6.36 -4.59
CA ARG A 221 -23.53 -7.35 -5.01
C ARG A 221 -23.99 -8.25 -6.15
N GLN A 222 -25.29 -8.45 -6.33
CA GLN A 222 -25.84 -9.47 -7.25
C GLN A 222 -26.74 -8.93 -8.35
N VAL A 223 -27.15 -7.67 -8.31
CA VAL A 223 -27.96 -7.08 -9.39
C VAL A 223 -27.19 -7.06 -10.70
N SER A 224 -27.86 -7.43 -11.80
CA SER A 224 -27.30 -7.27 -13.15
C SER A 224 -27.39 -5.82 -13.60
N ALA A 225 -26.49 -5.37 -14.48
CA ALA A 225 -26.51 -3.98 -14.96
C ALA A 225 -27.82 -3.59 -15.66
N LYS A 226 -28.44 -4.55 -16.38
CA LYS A 226 -29.74 -4.34 -17.05
C LYS A 226 -30.85 -4.05 -16.03
N ARG A 227 -31.03 -4.94 -15.05
CA ARG A 227 -32.07 -4.78 -14.03
C ARG A 227 -31.83 -3.52 -13.20
N TRP A 228 -30.58 -3.27 -12.81
CA TRP A 228 -30.23 -2.06 -12.10
C TRP A 228 -30.63 -0.79 -12.88
N THR A 229 -30.36 -0.76 -14.18
CA THR A 229 -30.76 0.35 -15.07
C THR A 229 -32.28 0.56 -15.06
N GLU A 230 -33.05 -0.50 -15.20
CA GLU A 230 -34.52 -0.41 -15.17
C GLU A 230 -35.02 0.13 -13.82
N ASP A 231 -34.47 -0.36 -12.71
CA ASP A 231 -34.86 0.04 -11.37
C ASP A 231 -34.53 1.52 -11.08
N VAL A 232 -33.31 1.98 -11.39
CA VAL A 232 -32.92 3.38 -11.11
C VAL A 232 -33.59 4.39 -12.02
N LEU A 233 -33.88 4.02 -13.28
CA LEU A 233 -34.65 4.91 -14.16
C LEU A 233 -36.11 5.00 -13.73
N ARG A 234 -36.69 3.91 -13.20
CA ARG A 234 -38.02 3.95 -12.57
C ARG A 234 -38.00 4.89 -11.36
N LEU A 235 -36.98 4.82 -10.50
CA LEU A 235 -36.83 5.74 -9.36
C LEU A 235 -36.77 7.20 -9.81
N CYS A 236 -36.06 7.50 -10.91
CA CYS A 236 -36.01 8.85 -11.46
C CYS A 236 -37.40 9.37 -11.89
N ASP A 237 -38.31 8.49 -12.29
CA ASP A 237 -39.66 8.84 -12.72
C ASP A 237 -40.64 8.94 -11.53
N THR A 238 -40.44 8.14 -10.47
CA THR A 238 -41.40 8.02 -9.35
C THR A 238 -41.04 8.80 -8.10
N VAL A 239 -39.74 9.03 -7.82
CA VAL A 239 -39.30 9.75 -6.62
C VAL A 239 -39.10 11.21 -6.97
N HIS A 240 -39.99 12.08 -6.50
CA HIS A 240 -39.98 13.49 -6.87
C HIS A 240 -39.01 14.32 -6.01
N VAL A 241 -38.86 14.00 -4.72
CA VAL A 241 -37.95 14.69 -3.79
C VAL A 241 -36.50 14.35 -4.14
N PRO A 242 -35.63 15.34 -4.43
CA PRO A 242 -34.24 15.10 -4.84
C PRO A 242 -33.42 14.33 -3.79
N GLU A 243 -33.58 14.66 -2.50
CA GLU A 243 -32.83 14.04 -1.41
C GLU A 243 -33.18 12.54 -1.28
N ASP A 244 -34.47 12.21 -1.32
CA ASP A 244 -34.96 10.83 -1.29
C ASP A 244 -34.46 10.05 -2.51
N LEU A 245 -34.43 10.67 -3.69
CA LEU A 245 -33.90 10.05 -4.89
C LEU A 245 -32.41 9.70 -4.72
N VAL A 246 -31.60 10.63 -4.20
CA VAL A 246 -30.17 10.41 -3.95
C VAL A 246 -29.95 9.26 -2.95
N GLU A 247 -30.78 9.19 -1.90
CA GLU A 247 -30.74 8.11 -0.92
C GLU A 247 -31.09 6.75 -1.56
N GLU A 248 -32.18 6.66 -2.31
CA GLU A 248 -32.64 5.42 -2.94
C GLU A 248 -31.68 4.93 -4.03
N LEU A 249 -31.07 5.84 -4.80
CA LEU A 249 -30.00 5.53 -5.76
C LEU A 249 -28.74 5.03 -5.05
N SER A 250 -28.41 5.60 -3.89
CA SER A 250 -27.25 5.20 -3.08
C SER A 250 -27.42 3.80 -2.51
N LYS A 251 -28.60 3.46 -1.96
CA LYS A 251 -28.91 2.12 -1.43
C LYS A 251 -28.75 1.01 -2.48
N ARG A 252 -29.03 1.33 -3.75
CA ARG A 252 -29.04 0.41 -4.90
C ARG A 252 -27.81 0.48 -5.80
N HIS A 253 -26.75 1.23 -5.45
CA HIS A 253 -25.56 1.32 -6.30
C HIS A 253 -24.81 -0.02 -6.37
N PRO A 254 -24.62 -0.63 -7.56
CA PRO A 254 -23.98 -1.92 -7.67
C PRO A 254 -22.52 -1.89 -7.20
N GLU A 255 -22.10 -2.95 -6.50
CA GLU A 255 -20.75 -3.13 -5.98
C GLU A 255 -19.99 -4.22 -6.74
N GLY A 256 -18.66 -4.08 -6.80
CA GLY A 256 -17.75 -5.10 -7.33
C GLY A 256 -17.02 -4.71 -8.61
N TRP A 257 -16.08 -5.56 -9.01
CA TRP A 257 -15.20 -5.32 -10.16
C TRP A 257 -15.91 -5.57 -11.50
N GLY A 258 -15.46 -4.88 -12.55
CA GLY A 258 -15.88 -5.16 -13.93
C GLY A 258 -17.28 -4.64 -14.30
N LEU A 259 -17.88 -3.79 -13.46
CA LEU A 259 -19.16 -3.14 -13.76
C LEU A 259 -18.94 -1.88 -14.58
N ASP A 260 -19.69 -1.74 -15.66
CA ASP A 260 -19.78 -0.50 -16.41
C ASP A 260 -21.17 0.10 -16.20
N LEU A 261 -21.20 1.21 -15.46
CA LEU A 261 -22.44 1.88 -15.07
C LEU A 261 -22.62 3.19 -15.83
N GLY A 262 -21.70 3.53 -16.74
CA GLY A 262 -21.56 4.83 -17.37
C GLY A 262 -22.79 5.28 -18.15
N LYS A 263 -23.33 4.38 -19.00
CA LYS A 263 -24.53 4.66 -19.81
C LYS A 263 -25.76 4.94 -18.95
N THR A 264 -25.96 4.16 -17.89
CA THR A 264 -27.09 4.33 -16.98
C THR A 264 -26.99 5.63 -16.22
N VAL A 265 -25.79 5.97 -15.73
CA VAL A 265 -25.56 7.26 -15.08
C VAL A 265 -25.80 8.42 -16.03
N HIS A 266 -25.37 8.32 -17.28
CA HIS A 266 -25.72 9.30 -18.31
C HIS A 266 -27.24 9.50 -18.43
N GLN A 267 -28.02 8.41 -18.44
CA GLN A 267 -29.48 8.49 -18.51
C GLN A 267 -30.12 9.11 -17.25
N ILE A 268 -29.58 8.81 -16.06
CA ILE A 268 -30.02 9.45 -14.80
C ILE A 268 -29.81 10.96 -14.88
N VAL A 269 -28.60 11.39 -15.28
CA VAL A 269 -28.25 12.82 -15.42
C VAL A 269 -29.09 13.49 -16.51
N LEU A 270 -29.36 12.80 -17.61
CA LEU A 270 -30.21 13.32 -18.69
C LEU A 270 -31.65 13.56 -18.21
N LYS A 271 -32.19 12.65 -17.37
CA LYS A 271 -33.55 12.75 -16.83
C LYS A 271 -33.69 13.80 -15.71
N ARG A 272 -32.76 13.84 -14.76
CA ARG A 272 -32.89 14.64 -13.52
C ARG A 272 -31.97 15.86 -13.44
N GLY A 273 -31.02 15.99 -14.35
CA GLY A 273 -30.07 17.11 -14.37
C GLY A 273 -29.28 17.23 -13.07
N ARG A 274 -29.15 18.46 -12.57
CA ARG A 274 -28.31 18.79 -11.40
C ARG A 274 -28.75 18.10 -10.11
N GLU A 275 -30.03 17.74 -9.98
CA GLU A 275 -30.55 17.01 -8.80
C GLU A 275 -29.85 15.67 -8.57
N SER A 276 -29.32 15.05 -9.63
CA SER A 276 -28.60 13.78 -9.54
C SER A 276 -27.13 13.93 -9.14
N PHE A 277 -26.57 15.14 -9.15
CA PHE A 277 -25.13 15.35 -8.94
C PHE A 277 -24.61 14.86 -7.57
N PRO A 278 -25.35 15.04 -6.46
CA PRO A 278 -24.94 14.51 -5.16
C PRO A 278 -24.77 12.97 -5.16
N TYR A 279 -25.50 12.26 -6.03
CA TYR A 279 -25.32 10.82 -6.22
C TYR A 279 -24.13 10.50 -7.15
N VAL A 280 -24.03 11.22 -8.27
CA VAL A 280 -23.13 10.89 -9.39
C VAL A 280 -21.68 11.27 -9.10
N ILE A 281 -21.42 12.51 -8.66
CA ILE A 281 -20.05 13.05 -8.52
C ILE A 281 -19.18 12.19 -7.58
N PRO A 282 -19.64 11.80 -6.37
CA PRO A 282 -18.84 10.97 -5.46
C PRO A 282 -18.53 9.57 -6.00
N ARG A 283 -19.22 9.12 -7.06
CA ARG A 283 -19.15 7.75 -7.59
C ARG A 283 -18.49 7.67 -8.96
N LEU A 284 -18.00 8.78 -9.52
CA LEU A 284 -17.42 8.81 -10.87
C LEU A 284 -16.36 7.73 -11.09
N LYS A 285 -15.52 7.40 -10.10
CA LYS A 285 -14.53 6.32 -10.23
C LYS A 285 -15.14 4.91 -10.32
N THR A 286 -16.21 4.63 -9.58
CA THR A 286 -16.85 3.30 -9.55
C THR A 286 -17.74 3.06 -10.76
N ILE A 287 -18.12 4.13 -11.45
CA ILE A 287 -18.98 4.08 -12.64
C ILE A 287 -18.22 3.53 -13.87
N TRP A 288 -16.90 3.70 -13.92
CA TRP A 288 -16.05 3.29 -15.05
C TRP A 288 -15.19 2.08 -14.69
N SER A 289 -15.29 1.01 -15.48
CA SER A 289 -14.36 -0.11 -15.35
C SER A 289 -13.05 0.16 -16.09
N PRO A 290 -11.87 0.00 -15.46
CA PRO A 290 -10.58 0.06 -16.15
C PRO A 290 -10.41 -1.04 -17.22
N TRP A 291 -11.22 -2.11 -17.16
CA TRP A 291 -11.10 -3.31 -17.97
C TRP A 291 -12.01 -3.32 -19.21
N VAL A 292 -12.94 -2.37 -19.32
CA VAL A 292 -13.84 -2.25 -20.46
C VAL A 292 -13.28 -1.20 -21.43
N TRP A 293 -12.92 -1.65 -22.63
CA TRP A 293 -12.49 -0.78 -23.72
C TRP A 293 -13.62 0.21 -24.06
N GLY A 294 -13.35 1.51 -23.95
CA GLY A 294 -14.21 2.57 -24.50
C GLY A 294 -14.91 3.49 -23.50
N ARG A 295 -14.89 3.25 -22.17
CA ARG A 295 -15.56 4.07 -21.13
C ARG A 295 -16.94 4.61 -21.59
N PRO A 296 -17.88 3.74 -22.00
CA PRO A 296 -19.13 4.13 -22.66
C PRO A 296 -20.08 4.92 -21.73
N GLY A 297 -20.41 6.14 -22.10
CA GLY A 297 -21.17 7.09 -21.28
C GLY A 297 -20.33 8.31 -20.86
N TYR A 298 -19.00 8.19 -20.83
CA TYR A 298 -18.12 9.28 -20.37
C TYR A 298 -18.12 10.41 -21.39
N ALA A 299 -17.96 10.06 -22.67
CA ALA A 299 -17.99 11.02 -23.76
C ALA A 299 -19.37 11.71 -23.85
N GLU A 300 -20.45 10.94 -23.66
CA GLU A 300 -21.81 11.46 -23.66
C GLU A 300 -22.08 12.40 -22.49
N LEU A 301 -21.68 12.03 -21.26
CA LEU A 301 -21.77 12.88 -20.07
C LEU A 301 -20.92 14.15 -20.22
N LEU A 302 -19.70 14.02 -20.74
CA LEU A 302 -18.81 15.16 -20.96
C LEU A 302 -19.42 16.13 -21.99
N LYS A 303 -19.98 15.60 -23.08
CA LYS A 303 -20.69 16.39 -24.10
C LYS A 303 -21.92 17.07 -23.51
N LEU A 304 -22.71 16.37 -22.70
CA LEU A 304 -23.89 16.91 -22.03
C LEU A 304 -23.51 18.02 -21.04
N ALA A 305 -22.50 17.81 -20.21
CA ALA A 305 -22.01 18.79 -19.25
C ALA A 305 -21.55 20.08 -19.95
N LYS A 306 -20.82 19.96 -21.07
CA LYS A 306 -20.44 21.11 -21.90
C LYS A 306 -21.65 21.82 -22.51
N ALA A 307 -22.59 21.06 -23.08
CA ALA A 307 -23.77 21.62 -23.74
C ALA A 307 -24.71 22.36 -22.76
N ARG A 308 -24.70 21.98 -21.48
CA ARG A 308 -25.50 22.61 -20.42
C ARG A 308 -24.71 23.58 -19.54
N ASP A 309 -23.45 23.83 -19.88
CA ASP A 309 -22.47 24.61 -19.09
C ASP A 309 -22.41 24.22 -17.61
N TRP A 310 -22.50 22.92 -17.33
CA TRP A 310 -22.33 22.36 -15.98
C TRP A 310 -20.85 22.19 -15.65
N ILE A 311 -20.20 23.31 -15.32
CA ILE A 311 -18.75 23.38 -15.07
C ILE A 311 -18.30 22.40 -13.98
N ASP A 312 -19.09 22.23 -12.91
CA ASP A 312 -18.80 21.32 -11.81
C ASP A 312 -18.78 19.85 -12.23
N LEU A 313 -19.77 19.41 -13.00
CA LEU A 313 -19.79 18.04 -13.55
C LEU A 313 -18.69 17.84 -14.60
N TRP A 314 -18.49 18.82 -15.49
CA TRP A 314 -17.42 18.78 -16.49
C TRP A 314 -16.04 18.64 -15.82
N ALA A 315 -15.74 19.48 -14.83
CA ALA A 315 -14.47 19.44 -14.11
C ALA A 315 -14.28 18.14 -13.33
N ALA A 316 -15.32 17.62 -12.68
CA ALA A 316 -15.27 16.34 -11.98
C ALA A 316 -15.00 15.18 -12.95
N LEU A 317 -15.68 15.15 -14.11
CA LEU A 317 -15.46 14.14 -15.15
C LEU A 317 -14.02 14.18 -15.70
N ILE A 318 -13.49 15.38 -15.96
CA ILE A 318 -12.12 15.51 -16.45
C ILE A 318 -11.11 15.07 -15.39
N ARG A 319 -11.26 15.50 -14.13
CA ARG A 319 -10.31 15.15 -13.06
C ARG A 319 -10.34 13.68 -12.61
N VAL A 320 -11.49 13.02 -12.73
CA VAL A 320 -11.67 11.65 -12.21
C VAL A 320 -11.60 10.60 -13.32
N CYS A 321 -12.09 10.92 -14.52
CA CYS A 321 -12.36 9.92 -15.55
C CYS A 321 -11.51 10.07 -16.81
N ALA A 322 -10.91 11.24 -17.06
CA ALA A 322 -10.12 11.48 -18.27
C ALA A 322 -8.82 10.65 -18.26
N LYS A 323 -8.30 10.36 -19.45
CA LYS A 323 -6.90 9.97 -19.61
C LYS A 323 -6.01 11.22 -19.64
N PRO A 324 -4.69 11.06 -19.42
CA PRO A 324 -3.77 12.20 -19.48
C PRO A 324 -3.84 13.00 -20.78
N ASP A 325 -4.00 12.35 -21.94
CA ASP A 325 -4.14 13.01 -23.25
C ASP A 325 -5.45 13.82 -23.37
N GLU A 326 -6.56 13.28 -22.88
CA GLU A 326 -7.86 13.98 -22.82
C GLU A 326 -7.81 15.20 -21.88
N PHE A 327 -7.16 15.06 -20.71
CA PHE A 327 -6.92 16.17 -19.79
C PHE A 327 -6.12 17.29 -20.45
N ASN A 328 -4.96 16.96 -21.04
CA ASN A 328 -4.12 17.94 -21.74
C ASN A 328 -4.84 18.59 -22.93
N LYS A 329 -5.69 17.85 -23.64
CA LYS A 329 -6.52 18.39 -24.73
C LYS A 329 -7.52 19.43 -24.21
N GLU A 330 -8.20 19.18 -23.09
CA GLU A 330 -9.13 20.16 -22.51
C GLU A 330 -8.42 21.39 -21.98
N VAL A 331 -7.27 21.22 -21.33
CA VAL A 331 -6.45 22.35 -20.88
C VAL A 331 -6.02 23.21 -22.08
N ARG A 332 -5.47 22.60 -23.14
CA ARG A 332 -5.10 23.33 -24.36
C ARG A 332 -6.29 24.00 -25.04
N ARG A 333 -7.46 23.36 -25.06
CA ARG A 333 -8.69 23.95 -25.61
C ARG A 333 -9.04 25.27 -24.90
N LEU A 334 -8.92 25.31 -23.58
CA LEU A 334 -9.15 26.54 -22.80
C LEU A 334 -8.07 27.59 -23.05
N LEU A 335 -6.80 27.17 -23.13
CA LEU A 335 -5.67 28.06 -23.43
C LEU A 335 -5.66 28.61 -24.86
N GLN A 336 -6.38 27.98 -25.79
CA GLN A 336 -6.52 28.43 -27.17
C GLN A 336 -7.82 29.22 -27.40
N ASP A 337 -8.67 29.34 -26.37
CA ASP A 337 -9.90 30.13 -26.47
C ASP A 337 -9.55 31.62 -26.36
N HIS A 338 -9.82 32.35 -27.44
CA HIS A 338 -9.63 33.80 -27.53
C HIS A 338 -10.97 34.58 -27.51
N VAL A 339 -12.09 33.87 -27.41
CA VAL A 339 -13.44 34.46 -27.36
C VAL A 339 -13.89 34.61 -25.91
N MET A 340 -13.57 33.63 -25.07
CA MET A 340 -13.89 33.64 -23.64
C MET A 340 -13.01 34.66 -22.88
N ALA A 341 -13.60 35.34 -21.91
CA ALA A 341 -12.87 36.26 -21.04
C ALA A 341 -11.80 35.52 -20.23
N GLU A 342 -10.62 36.13 -20.04
CA GLU A 342 -9.48 35.48 -19.37
C GLU A 342 -9.79 35.02 -17.95
N ALA A 343 -10.58 35.79 -17.19
CA ALA A 343 -11.00 35.41 -15.84
C ALA A 343 -11.81 34.11 -15.83
N GLU A 344 -12.68 33.92 -16.83
CA GLU A 344 -13.48 32.69 -16.98
C GLU A 344 -12.60 31.50 -17.41
N ILE A 345 -11.61 31.74 -18.27
CA ILE A 345 -10.62 30.71 -18.66
C ILE A 345 -9.83 30.27 -17.42
N GLN A 346 -9.32 31.21 -16.63
CA GLN A 346 -8.60 30.92 -15.38
C GLN A 346 -9.50 30.17 -14.39
N GLN A 347 -10.76 30.57 -14.22
CA GLN A 347 -11.71 29.86 -13.36
C GLN A 347 -11.93 28.41 -13.80
N ARG A 348 -12.11 28.17 -15.11
CA ARG A 348 -12.27 26.81 -15.65
C ARG A 348 -10.98 25.99 -15.54
N LEU A 349 -9.81 26.60 -15.75
CA LEU A 349 -8.52 25.95 -15.52
C LEU A 349 -8.35 25.56 -14.05
N LEU A 350 -8.66 26.47 -13.11
CA LEU A 350 -8.63 26.19 -11.68
C LEU A 350 -9.60 25.08 -11.27
N ALA A 351 -10.77 24.98 -11.92
CA ALA A 351 -11.69 23.87 -11.68
C ALA A 351 -11.11 22.50 -12.08
N LEU A 352 -10.20 22.47 -13.06
CA LEU A 352 -9.45 21.26 -13.46
C LEU A 352 -8.29 20.94 -12.52
N VAL A 353 -7.85 21.90 -11.70
CA VAL A 353 -6.77 21.69 -10.75
C VAL A 353 -7.27 20.91 -9.54
N GLY A 354 -6.34 20.14 -8.98
CA GLY A 354 -6.43 19.62 -7.64
C GLY A 354 -6.72 18.12 -7.60
N VAL A 355 -6.48 17.59 -6.41
CA VAL A 355 -6.92 16.28 -6.01
C VAL A 355 -8.44 16.36 -5.92
N ALA A 356 -9.16 15.69 -6.82
CA ALA A 356 -10.62 15.65 -6.72
C ALA A 356 -10.97 15.18 -5.29
N ARG A 357 -11.91 15.82 -4.56
CA ARG A 357 -12.20 15.48 -3.14
C ARG A 357 -12.51 13.98 -2.95
N GLU A 358 -12.94 13.34 -4.03
CA GLU A 358 -13.16 11.91 -4.22
C GLU A 358 -11.89 11.03 -4.08
N TRP A 359 -10.70 11.62 -3.92
CA TRP A 359 -9.40 10.97 -3.67
C TRP A 359 -8.99 10.90 -2.20
N ASN A 360 -9.69 11.60 -1.30
CA ASN A 360 -9.30 11.64 0.10
C ASN A 360 -9.84 10.40 0.84
N PHE A 361 -9.10 9.30 0.78
CA PHE A 361 -9.23 8.26 1.81
C PHE A 361 -8.58 8.78 3.10
N PRO A 362 -9.20 8.58 4.28
CA PRO A 362 -8.53 8.85 5.55
C PRO A 362 -7.23 8.05 5.63
N GLY A 363 -6.08 8.73 5.68
CA GLY A 363 -4.78 8.11 5.93
C GLY A 363 -4.04 7.50 4.73
N LEU A 364 -4.58 7.53 3.51
CA LEU A 364 -3.90 7.05 2.29
C LEU A 364 -4.07 8.07 1.14
N GLY A 365 -3.24 9.10 1.15
CA GLY A 365 -3.20 10.16 0.13
C GLY A 365 -2.62 9.69 -1.22
N LEU A 366 -3.30 8.76 -1.89
CA LEU A 366 -2.92 8.28 -3.23
C LEU A 366 -3.44 9.19 -4.35
N ALA A 367 -3.57 10.50 -4.12
CA ALA A 367 -4.07 11.46 -5.08
C ALA A 367 -3.37 11.38 -6.46
N GLN A 368 -4.03 10.85 -7.50
CA GLN A 368 -3.52 10.88 -8.88
C GLN A 368 -3.89 12.24 -9.46
N VAL A 369 -2.87 13.06 -9.63
CA VAL A 369 -2.93 14.29 -10.40
C VAL A 369 -2.66 13.93 -11.86
N HIS A 370 -3.48 14.42 -12.80
CA HIS A 370 -3.20 14.24 -14.23
C HIS A 370 -1.91 14.96 -14.60
N GLN A 371 -0.96 14.23 -15.18
CA GLN A 371 0.31 14.81 -15.62
C GLN A 371 0.09 15.70 -16.86
N LEU A 372 0.70 16.87 -16.87
CA LEU A 372 0.79 17.68 -18.08
C LEU A 372 1.79 17.05 -19.06
N ASP A 373 1.53 17.22 -20.35
CA ASP A 373 2.57 17.07 -21.38
C ASP A 373 3.36 18.38 -21.55
N ASP A 374 4.55 18.29 -22.15
CA ASP A 374 5.46 19.43 -22.31
C ASP A 374 4.81 20.60 -23.06
N THR A 375 4.10 20.29 -24.16
CA THR A 375 3.43 21.29 -24.99
C THR A 375 2.36 22.06 -24.20
N THR A 376 1.57 21.35 -23.40
CA THR A 376 0.52 21.96 -22.58
C THR A 376 1.13 22.75 -21.44
N ALA A 377 2.18 22.25 -20.79
CA ALA A 377 2.86 22.96 -19.72
C ALA A 377 3.49 24.27 -20.22
N CYS A 378 4.13 24.23 -21.40
CA CYS A 378 4.61 25.43 -22.09
C CYS A 378 3.48 26.42 -22.38
N ALA A 379 2.35 25.94 -22.90
CA ALA A 379 1.21 26.82 -23.20
C ALA A 379 0.60 27.47 -21.95
N ILE A 380 0.59 26.78 -20.80
CA ILE A 380 0.20 27.40 -19.52
C ILE A 380 1.22 28.46 -19.13
N TYR A 381 2.52 28.13 -19.18
CA TYR A 381 3.58 29.09 -18.81
C TYR A 381 3.52 30.36 -19.68
N ASP A 382 3.35 30.20 -20.99
CA ASP A 382 3.33 31.30 -21.95
C ASP A 382 2.10 32.21 -21.78
N ARG A 383 0.95 31.69 -21.30
CA ARG A 383 -0.30 32.47 -21.16
C ARG A 383 -0.63 32.91 -19.73
N PHE A 384 -0.43 32.02 -18.75
CA PHE A 384 -0.81 32.18 -17.34
C PHE A 384 0.26 31.57 -16.41
N PRO A 385 1.48 32.15 -16.35
CA PRO A 385 2.60 31.57 -15.62
C PRO A 385 2.31 31.36 -14.12
N GLU A 386 1.49 32.22 -13.50
CA GLU A 386 1.02 32.08 -12.12
C GLU A 386 0.25 30.77 -11.86
N LEU A 387 -0.50 30.28 -12.85
CA LEU A 387 -1.19 29.00 -12.74
C LEU A 387 -0.20 27.84 -12.68
N LEU A 388 0.91 27.92 -13.42
CA LEU A 388 1.95 26.90 -13.38
C LEU A 388 2.79 26.98 -12.09
N ARG A 389 3.08 28.19 -11.59
CA ARG A 389 3.80 28.40 -10.33
C ARG A 389 3.04 27.87 -9.10
N GLY A 390 1.71 27.96 -9.10
CA GLY A 390 0.90 27.49 -7.98
C GLY A 390 0.04 26.26 -8.33
N PRO A 391 -1.22 26.46 -8.74
CA PRO A 391 -2.22 25.40 -8.91
C PRO A 391 -1.75 24.18 -9.74
N PHE A 392 -1.14 24.40 -10.90
CA PHE A 392 -0.69 23.34 -11.80
C PHE A 392 0.71 22.79 -11.48
N ARG A 393 1.42 23.35 -10.48
CA ARG A 393 2.80 22.93 -10.17
C ARG A 393 2.92 21.42 -9.93
N LEU A 394 1.95 20.84 -9.21
CA LEU A 394 1.95 19.39 -8.93
C LEU A 394 1.67 18.51 -10.15
N HIS A 395 1.15 19.07 -11.25
CA HIS A 395 0.93 18.36 -12.50
C HIS A 395 2.22 18.20 -13.34
N LEU A 396 3.30 18.90 -12.97
CA LEU A 396 4.63 18.75 -13.54
C LEU A 396 5.35 17.55 -12.91
N GLN A 397 4.96 16.33 -13.30
CA GLN A 397 5.58 15.10 -12.82
C GLN A 397 6.32 14.40 -13.96
N VAL A 398 7.62 14.16 -13.79
CA VAL A 398 8.43 13.40 -14.75
C VAL A 398 8.05 11.92 -14.65
N GLY A 399 7.62 11.35 -15.78
CA GLY A 399 7.11 9.98 -15.90
C GLY A 399 7.71 9.24 -17.09
N TRP A 400 7.26 8.01 -17.33
CA TRP A 400 7.81 7.15 -18.39
C TRP A 400 7.61 7.73 -19.80
N ASN A 401 6.54 8.52 -19.99
CA ASN A 401 6.14 9.10 -21.28
C ASN A 401 6.14 10.64 -21.26
N ALA A 402 6.61 11.28 -20.19
CA ALA A 402 6.54 12.73 -20.01
C ALA A 402 7.89 13.26 -19.52
N ALA A 403 8.55 14.02 -20.39
CA ALA A 403 9.67 14.91 -20.10
C ALA A 403 9.25 16.33 -20.50
N PHE A 404 9.75 17.32 -19.78
CA PHE A 404 9.42 18.74 -19.92
C PHE A 404 10.59 19.52 -20.53
N ASP A 405 11.19 19.00 -21.62
CA ASP A 405 12.43 19.56 -22.18
C ASP A 405 12.23 20.98 -22.70
N GLY A 406 11.11 21.25 -23.39
CA GLY A 406 10.78 22.56 -23.94
C GLY A 406 10.36 23.57 -22.86
N LEU A 407 9.68 23.11 -21.81
CA LEU A 407 9.40 23.94 -20.65
C LEU A 407 10.70 24.28 -19.91
N LEU A 408 11.56 23.28 -19.64
CA LEU A 408 12.82 23.48 -18.95
C LEU A 408 13.71 24.49 -19.68
N GLU A 409 13.77 24.44 -21.01
CA GLU A 409 14.50 25.41 -21.83
C GLU A 409 14.00 26.84 -21.58
N ARG A 410 12.70 27.09 -21.70
CA ARG A 410 12.10 28.41 -21.40
C ARG A 410 12.38 28.88 -19.98
N LEU A 411 12.25 27.99 -19.00
CA LEU A 411 12.47 28.33 -17.60
C LEU A 411 13.94 28.72 -17.35
N LEU A 412 14.89 28.03 -17.98
CA LEU A 412 16.31 28.37 -17.90
C LEU A 412 16.59 29.72 -18.60
N ASP A 413 16.00 29.96 -19.77
CA ASP A 413 16.18 31.20 -20.53
C ASP A 413 15.61 32.43 -19.80
N HIS A 414 14.52 32.26 -19.06
CA HIS A 414 13.88 33.32 -18.27
C HIS A 414 14.35 33.36 -16.80
N GLU A 415 15.31 32.51 -16.42
CA GLU A 415 15.81 32.39 -15.05
C GLU A 415 14.67 32.18 -14.02
N GLU A 416 13.68 31.33 -14.34
CA GLU A 416 12.53 30.99 -13.48
C GLU A 416 12.92 30.04 -12.35
N GLU A 417 13.67 30.62 -11.45
CA GLU A 417 14.34 30.01 -10.33
C GLU A 417 13.49 28.94 -9.60
N GLU A 418 12.32 29.27 -9.07
CA GLU A 418 11.52 28.33 -8.26
C GLU A 418 11.04 27.11 -9.08
N LEU A 419 10.63 27.32 -10.33
CA LEU A 419 10.15 26.25 -11.20
C LEU A 419 11.30 25.36 -11.68
N ILE A 420 12.48 25.92 -11.90
CA ILE A 420 13.70 25.14 -12.19
C ILE A 420 14.00 24.18 -11.02
N ASP A 421 14.00 24.67 -9.77
CA ASP A 421 14.26 23.83 -8.60
C ASP A 421 13.21 22.74 -8.44
N PHE A 422 11.93 23.10 -8.64
CA PHE A 422 10.84 22.13 -8.58
C PHE A 422 10.98 21.04 -9.65
N LEU A 423 11.24 21.39 -10.92
CA LEU A 423 11.45 20.40 -11.99
C LEU A 423 12.70 19.55 -11.72
N ALA A 424 13.79 20.16 -11.24
CA ALA A 424 14.99 19.43 -10.87
C ALA A 424 14.69 18.35 -9.81
N SER A 425 13.81 18.63 -8.84
CA SER A 425 13.37 17.64 -7.85
C SER A 425 12.66 16.44 -8.47
N ARG A 426 11.96 16.64 -9.59
CA ARG A 426 11.25 15.58 -10.32
C ARG A 426 12.20 14.77 -11.19
N TYR A 427 13.23 15.40 -11.76
CA TYR A 427 14.23 14.75 -12.60
C TYR A 427 15.29 14.00 -11.79
N VAL A 428 15.77 14.56 -10.67
CA VAL A 428 16.92 14.03 -9.93
C VAL A 428 16.73 12.59 -9.46
N THR A 429 15.49 12.14 -9.26
CA THR A 429 15.12 10.77 -8.84
C THR A 429 14.88 9.79 -10.00
N ARG A 430 14.98 10.23 -11.26
CA ARG A 430 14.52 9.50 -12.46
C ARG A 430 15.64 8.90 -13.32
N ALA A 431 16.66 8.31 -12.71
CA ALA A 431 17.82 7.75 -13.44
C ALA A 431 17.58 6.42 -14.22
N TRP A 432 16.32 6.00 -14.41
CA TRP A 432 15.98 4.65 -14.89
C TRP A 432 14.90 4.62 -15.97
N PHE A 433 14.21 5.73 -16.24
CA PHE A 433 12.99 5.73 -17.06
C PHE A 433 12.82 7.03 -17.84
N GLY A 434 12.44 6.91 -19.12
CA GLY A 434 11.88 8.01 -19.94
C GLY A 434 12.78 8.45 -21.10
N LYS A 435 12.18 8.66 -22.29
CA LYS A 435 12.85 9.35 -23.41
C LYS A 435 13.02 10.84 -23.06
N GLY A 436 14.18 11.43 -23.33
CA GLY A 436 14.47 12.87 -23.10
C GLY A 436 14.99 13.21 -21.69
N VAL A 437 14.85 12.30 -20.72
CA VAL A 437 15.26 12.54 -19.32
C VAL A 437 16.76 12.82 -19.19
N ASP A 438 17.61 12.14 -19.95
CA ASP A 438 19.06 12.35 -19.91
C ASP A 438 19.45 13.78 -20.30
N ARG A 439 18.80 14.35 -21.31
CA ARG A 439 19.10 15.71 -21.79
C ARG A 439 18.75 16.76 -20.74
N ALA A 440 17.59 16.62 -20.10
CA ALA A 440 17.17 17.49 -19.00
C ALA A 440 18.11 17.35 -17.79
N LEU A 441 18.52 16.12 -17.44
CA LEU A 441 19.48 15.88 -16.37
C LEU A 441 20.84 16.53 -16.64
N GLU A 442 21.35 16.47 -17.86
CA GLU A 442 22.61 17.14 -18.23
C GLU A 442 22.47 18.66 -18.15
N ARG A 443 21.41 19.25 -18.73
CA ARG A 443 21.14 20.70 -18.65
C ARG A 443 21.04 21.21 -17.21
N LEU A 444 20.33 20.48 -16.36
CA LEU A 444 20.21 20.80 -14.94
C LEU A 444 21.55 20.63 -14.22
N SER A 445 22.32 19.59 -14.54
CA SER A 445 23.66 19.40 -13.97
C SER A 445 24.57 20.58 -14.29
N ASP A 446 24.61 21.02 -15.56
CA ASP A 446 25.41 22.16 -16.00
C ASP A 446 24.92 23.48 -15.35
N TYR A 447 23.62 23.65 -15.16
CA TYR A 447 23.05 24.79 -14.45
C TYR A 447 23.51 24.86 -12.99
N TYR A 448 23.38 23.77 -12.23
CA TYR A 448 23.79 23.74 -10.82
C TYR A 448 25.32 23.74 -10.63
N GLU A 449 26.09 23.17 -11.58
CA GLU A 449 27.55 23.28 -11.56
C GLU A 449 28.00 24.74 -11.74
N ARG A 450 27.42 25.48 -12.69
CA ARG A 450 27.70 26.92 -12.84
C ARG A 450 27.33 27.73 -11.59
N LEU A 451 26.15 27.47 -11.00
CA LEU A 451 25.75 28.13 -9.75
C LEU A 451 26.76 27.89 -8.62
N ARG A 452 27.31 26.67 -8.54
CA ARG A 452 28.31 26.30 -7.55
C ARG A 452 29.65 26.99 -7.81
N GLU A 453 30.13 27.01 -9.05
CA GLU A 453 31.40 27.64 -9.44
C GLU A 453 31.39 29.15 -9.19
N GLU A 454 30.27 29.80 -9.50
CA GLU A 454 30.05 31.23 -9.27
C GLU A 454 29.81 31.56 -7.78
N LYS A 455 29.75 30.55 -6.90
CA LYS A 455 29.42 30.68 -5.47
C LYS A 455 28.17 31.53 -5.22
N LYS A 456 27.18 31.40 -6.12
CA LYS A 456 25.85 31.98 -5.95
C LYS A 456 25.10 31.22 -4.85
N ASP A 457 23.79 31.43 -4.75
CA ASP A 457 22.84 30.76 -3.84
C ASP A 457 22.76 29.22 -3.99
N PHE A 458 23.78 28.54 -4.50
CA PHE A 458 23.83 27.11 -4.76
C PHE A 458 23.32 26.28 -3.57
N ALA A 459 23.82 26.50 -2.35
CA ALA A 459 23.40 25.74 -1.17
C ALA A 459 21.89 25.81 -0.94
N ARG A 460 21.33 27.03 -0.95
CA ARG A 460 19.89 27.31 -0.81
C ARG A 460 19.07 26.63 -1.91
N ARG A 461 19.49 26.83 -3.17
CA ARG A 461 18.82 26.32 -4.38
C ARG A 461 18.82 24.79 -4.43
N ALA A 462 19.98 24.19 -4.21
CA ALA A 462 20.16 22.74 -4.17
C ALA A 462 19.37 22.11 -2.99
N ALA A 463 19.31 22.78 -1.84
CA ALA A 463 18.49 22.32 -0.73
C ALA A 463 17.00 22.37 -1.06
N ALA A 464 16.51 23.42 -1.75
CA ALA A 464 15.14 23.49 -2.24
C ALA A 464 14.78 22.31 -3.16
N VAL A 465 15.69 21.93 -4.08
CA VAL A 465 15.53 20.73 -4.93
C VAL A 465 15.34 19.47 -4.08
N LEU A 466 16.23 19.25 -3.12
CA LEU A 466 16.21 18.06 -2.28
C LEU A 466 15.01 18.03 -1.32
N ASN A 467 14.57 19.18 -0.84
CA ASN A 467 13.41 19.29 0.06
C ASN A 467 12.08 19.03 -0.67
N HIS A 468 12.02 19.29 -1.98
CA HIS A 468 10.86 18.97 -2.81
C HIS A 468 10.74 17.48 -3.21
N LEU A 469 11.71 16.64 -2.83
CA LEU A 469 11.65 15.21 -3.08
C LEU A 469 10.52 14.55 -2.28
N PRO A 470 9.60 13.83 -2.95
CA PRO A 470 8.60 13.03 -2.24
C PRO A 470 9.26 11.95 -1.38
N SER A 471 8.67 11.63 -0.24
CA SER A 471 9.09 10.48 0.57
C SER A 471 9.08 9.19 -0.26
N TYR A 472 10.13 8.38 -0.10
CA TYR A 472 10.29 7.08 -0.78
C TYR A 472 10.41 7.19 -2.30
N SER A 473 10.78 8.37 -2.82
CA SER A 473 11.02 8.56 -4.25
C SER A 473 12.32 7.91 -4.72
N ILE A 474 13.29 7.71 -3.83
CA ILE A 474 14.57 7.05 -4.11
C ILE A 474 14.49 5.57 -3.73
N TRP A 475 14.40 4.70 -4.75
CA TRP A 475 14.34 3.25 -4.57
C TRP A 475 15.71 2.60 -4.34
N SER A 476 16.75 3.05 -5.05
CA SER A 476 18.12 2.58 -4.91
C SER A 476 19.08 3.76 -4.98
N TYR A 477 19.62 4.16 -3.83
CA TYR A 477 20.53 5.31 -3.73
C TYR A 477 21.81 5.10 -4.53
N ASP A 478 22.49 3.96 -4.33
CA ASP A 478 23.79 3.70 -4.96
C ASP A 478 23.67 3.76 -6.49
N ALA A 479 22.61 3.15 -7.01
CA ALA A 479 22.37 3.09 -8.43
C ALA A 479 21.79 4.41 -9.01
N LEU A 480 21.18 5.26 -8.17
CA LEU A 480 20.78 6.62 -8.53
C LEU A 480 22.01 7.51 -8.78
N ILE A 481 22.96 7.50 -7.83
CA ILE A 481 24.19 8.30 -7.90
C ILE A 481 25.11 7.82 -9.03
N GLU A 482 25.09 6.53 -9.35
CA GLU A 482 25.82 5.97 -10.50
C GLU A 482 25.31 6.50 -11.84
N LYS A 483 24.00 6.71 -11.97
CA LYS A 483 23.35 6.99 -13.27
C LYS A 483 22.94 8.44 -13.48
N SER A 484 22.72 9.22 -12.42
CA SER A 484 22.32 10.62 -12.52
C SER A 484 23.47 11.53 -12.09
N ARG A 485 24.05 12.26 -13.07
CA ARG A 485 25.07 13.29 -12.81
C ARG A 485 24.55 14.35 -11.85
N LEU A 486 23.31 14.79 -12.03
CA LEU A 486 22.64 15.75 -11.14
C LEU A 486 22.54 15.20 -9.71
N ALA A 487 22.08 13.96 -9.53
CA ALA A 487 21.99 13.37 -8.19
C ALA A 487 23.37 13.27 -7.54
N ARG A 488 24.39 12.84 -8.28
CA ARG A 488 25.78 12.79 -7.80
C ARG A 488 26.32 14.16 -7.42
N LEU A 489 26.00 15.19 -8.19
CA LEU A 489 26.35 16.57 -7.87
C LEU A 489 25.73 16.97 -6.53
N LEU A 490 24.41 16.84 -6.40
CA LEU A 490 23.66 17.35 -5.24
C LEU A 490 23.91 16.55 -3.95
N PHE A 491 24.07 15.23 -4.02
CA PHE A 491 24.19 14.36 -2.84
C PHE A 491 25.63 14.00 -2.43
N GLU A 492 26.60 13.99 -3.35
CA GLU A 492 27.96 13.51 -3.04
C GLU A 492 29.01 14.60 -3.27
N ARG A 493 29.02 15.24 -4.45
CA ARG A 493 30.07 16.23 -4.78
C ARG A 493 29.91 17.54 -4.03
N ALA A 494 28.68 17.94 -3.75
CA ALA A 494 28.37 19.23 -3.13
C ALA A 494 28.16 19.17 -1.61
N ALA A 495 28.46 18.04 -0.96
CA ALA A 495 28.17 17.82 0.45
C ALA A 495 28.79 18.87 1.40
N GLY A 496 29.93 19.46 1.02
CA GLY A 496 30.58 20.51 1.81
C GLY A 496 29.98 21.90 1.58
N ASP A 497 29.43 22.16 0.40
CA ASP A 497 28.91 23.48 -0.01
C ASP A 497 27.62 23.84 0.76
N TYR A 498 26.82 22.85 1.18
CA TYR A 498 25.65 23.12 2.03
C TYR A 498 25.99 23.63 3.43
N LEU A 499 27.25 23.50 3.86
CA LEU A 499 27.71 24.05 5.14
C LEU A 499 27.94 25.58 5.07
N ASP A 500 27.75 26.19 3.90
CA ASP A 500 27.81 27.64 3.74
C ASP A 500 26.45 28.33 4.03
N ASP A 501 25.37 27.56 4.21
CA ASP A 501 24.04 28.07 4.55
C ASP A 501 23.35 27.20 5.63
N ALA A 502 23.25 27.74 6.85
CA ALA A 502 22.63 27.05 7.98
C ALA A 502 21.13 26.76 7.79
N ARG A 503 20.40 27.63 7.07
CA ARG A 503 18.97 27.45 6.80
C ARG A 503 18.75 26.30 5.82
N ALA A 504 19.55 26.27 4.75
CA ALA A 504 19.55 25.16 3.80
C ALA A 504 19.80 23.82 4.49
N MET A 505 20.72 23.76 5.46
CA MET A 505 20.97 22.54 6.22
C MET A 505 19.81 22.16 7.15
N SER A 506 19.14 23.14 7.76
CA SER A 506 17.93 22.92 8.57
C SER A 506 16.82 22.26 7.74
N ASP A 507 16.54 22.80 6.55
CA ASP A 507 15.55 22.26 5.61
C ASP A 507 15.87 20.81 5.23
N LEU A 508 17.15 20.47 5.01
CA LEU A 508 17.58 19.11 4.67
C LEU A 508 17.42 18.12 5.82
N VAL A 509 17.58 18.56 7.08
CA VAL A 509 17.34 17.74 8.26
C VAL A 509 15.86 17.41 8.43
N GLU A 510 14.98 18.34 8.04
CA GLU A 510 13.52 18.21 8.12
C GLU A 510 12.88 17.59 6.86
N ALA A 511 13.66 17.39 5.80
CA ALA A 511 13.19 16.88 4.52
C ALA A 511 12.37 15.58 4.63
N ALA A 512 11.37 15.44 3.76
CA ALA A 512 10.44 14.30 3.79
C ALA A 512 11.06 12.96 3.34
N ASP A 513 12.15 12.99 2.56
CA ASP A 513 12.85 11.78 2.10
C ASP A 513 14.02 11.38 3.02
N ILE A 514 14.06 10.09 3.37
CA ILE A 514 15.05 9.55 4.32
C ILE A 514 16.49 9.61 3.81
N HIS A 515 16.72 9.62 2.49
CA HIS A 515 18.07 9.73 1.93
C HIS A 515 18.59 11.15 2.02
N VAL A 516 17.72 12.15 1.90
CA VAL A 516 18.04 13.57 2.10
C VAL A 516 18.41 13.83 3.56
N GLN A 517 17.61 13.32 4.50
CA GLN A 517 17.97 13.39 5.93
C GLN A 517 19.30 12.68 6.23
N ALA A 518 19.50 11.47 5.69
CA ALA A 518 20.75 10.73 5.86
C ALA A 518 21.95 11.49 5.27
N PHE A 519 21.76 12.19 4.17
CA PHE A 519 22.75 13.08 3.58
C PHE A 519 23.07 14.27 4.50
N ALA A 520 22.05 14.98 5.01
CA ALA A 520 22.22 16.10 5.94
C ALA A 520 23.01 15.67 7.19
N TYR A 521 22.65 14.53 7.79
CA TYR A 521 23.38 13.98 8.93
C TYR A 521 24.83 13.60 8.61
N ARG A 522 25.11 13.10 7.41
CA ARG A 522 26.49 12.84 6.98
C ARG A 522 27.27 14.15 6.84
N ALA A 523 26.67 15.20 6.27
CA ALA A 523 27.30 16.51 6.13
C ALA A 523 27.59 17.15 7.50
N LEU A 524 26.61 17.15 8.41
CA LEU A 524 26.75 17.66 9.77
C LEU A 524 27.70 16.84 10.65
N GLY A 525 27.90 15.56 10.34
CA GLY A 525 28.82 14.68 11.06
C GLY A 525 30.28 14.72 10.57
N ARG A 526 30.61 15.56 9.57
CA ARG A 526 31.98 15.72 9.08
C ARG A 526 32.85 16.44 10.11
N ASP A 527 34.15 16.13 10.13
CA ASP A 527 35.11 16.92 10.89
C ASP A 527 35.43 18.23 10.17
N ASP A 528 34.47 19.16 10.18
CA ASP A 528 34.54 20.50 9.60
C ASP A 528 34.04 21.50 10.67
N PRO A 529 34.75 22.60 10.97
CA PRO A 529 34.30 23.61 11.92
C PRO A 529 32.91 24.17 11.63
N ARG A 530 32.57 24.35 10.34
CA ARG A 530 31.23 24.81 9.92
C ARG A 530 30.16 23.76 10.26
N ALA A 531 30.46 22.48 10.05
CA ALA A 531 29.55 21.38 10.42
C ALA A 531 29.28 21.35 11.93
N LYS A 532 30.31 21.58 12.77
CA LYS A 532 30.16 21.68 14.23
C LYS A 532 29.27 22.85 14.63
N ALA A 533 29.47 24.03 14.04
CA ALA A 533 28.66 25.21 14.31
C ALA A 533 27.18 24.97 13.95
N ILE A 534 26.92 24.56 12.70
CA ILE A 534 25.55 24.35 12.19
C ILE A 534 24.84 23.18 12.90
N ALA A 535 25.57 22.12 13.27
CA ALA A 535 25.00 21.04 14.07
C ALA A 535 24.53 21.53 15.45
N GLY A 536 25.27 22.45 16.07
CA GLY A 536 24.86 23.11 17.31
C GLY A 536 23.60 23.96 17.15
N GLU A 537 23.50 24.74 16.06
CA GLU A 537 22.31 25.53 15.73
C GLU A 537 21.06 24.67 15.49
N ASN A 538 21.24 23.45 14.96
CA ASN A 538 20.17 22.51 14.66
C ASN A 538 19.96 21.44 15.75
N LEU A 539 20.46 21.67 16.97
CA LEU A 539 20.45 20.67 18.04
C LEU A 539 19.04 20.14 18.33
N GLU A 540 17.99 20.99 18.36
CA GLU A 540 16.62 20.55 18.65
C GLU A 540 16.14 19.47 17.67
N LEU A 541 16.36 19.69 16.38
CA LEU A 541 15.98 18.76 15.32
C LEU A 541 16.78 17.46 15.43
N LEU A 542 18.07 17.55 15.75
CA LEU A 542 18.95 16.40 15.92
C LEU A 542 18.57 15.56 17.15
N LEU A 543 18.18 16.17 18.27
CA LEU A 543 17.73 15.45 19.48
C LEU A 543 16.52 14.57 19.21
N GLY A 544 15.63 14.98 18.31
CA GLY A 544 14.49 14.17 17.86
C GLY A 544 14.88 12.84 17.21
N THR A 545 16.10 12.76 16.63
CA THR A 545 16.58 11.55 15.93
C THR A 545 16.88 10.36 16.86
N LEU A 546 17.14 10.63 18.14
CA LEU A 546 17.40 9.61 19.16
C LEU A 546 16.15 8.79 19.46
N LEU A 547 14.98 9.44 19.56
CA LEU A 547 13.75 8.74 19.98
C LEU A 547 12.81 8.37 18.84
N ARG A 548 12.86 9.05 17.70
CA ARG A 548 11.99 8.72 16.57
C ARG A 548 12.43 7.43 15.87
N THR A 549 11.48 6.73 15.24
CA THR A 549 11.77 5.51 14.46
C THR A 549 12.61 5.85 13.22
N LEU A 550 13.87 5.43 13.22
CA LEU A 550 14.79 5.57 12.08
C LEU A 550 15.39 4.22 11.69
N ARG A 551 15.70 4.07 10.41
CA ARG A 551 16.51 2.93 9.95
C ARG A 551 17.92 3.05 10.52
N ARG A 552 18.52 1.91 10.89
CA ARG A 552 19.89 1.85 11.43
C ARG A 552 20.91 2.62 10.59
N ARG A 553 20.85 2.51 9.25
CA ARG A 553 21.76 3.19 8.30
C ARG A 553 21.66 4.72 8.37
N THR A 554 20.49 5.28 8.67
CA THR A 554 20.27 6.74 8.81
C THR A 554 20.64 7.24 10.21
N ARG A 555 20.44 6.40 11.24
CA ARG A 555 20.73 6.77 12.63
C ARG A 555 22.23 6.91 12.92
N LEU A 556 23.08 6.11 12.28
CA LEU A 556 24.52 6.19 12.51
C LEU A 556 25.13 7.56 12.12
N PRO A 557 24.84 8.13 10.93
CA PRO A 557 25.19 9.52 10.63
C PRO A 557 24.60 10.52 11.62
N ALA A 558 23.37 10.32 12.10
CA ALA A 558 22.75 11.24 13.07
C ALA A 558 23.52 11.29 14.40
N PHE A 559 24.11 10.18 14.85
CA PHE A 559 24.97 10.17 16.03
C PHE A 559 26.25 11.00 15.82
N ALA A 560 26.85 10.96 14.62
CA ALA A 560 28.00 11.81 14.30
C ALA A 560 27.63 13.29 14.29
N ALA A 561 26.45 13.64 13.74
CA ALA A 561 25.93 15.01 13.80
C ALA A 561 25.66 15.46 15.25
N LEU A 562 25.07 14.61 16.10
CA LEU A 562 24.85 14.89 17.53
C LEU A 562 26.16 15.08 18.30
N ARG A 563 27.21 14.32 17.96
CA ARG A 563 28.56 14.55 18.52
C ARG A 563 29.06 15.94 18.18
N ASN A 564 28.94 16.34 16.91
CA ASN A 564 29.35 17.67 16.47
C ASN A 564 28.49 18.79 17.10
N ALA A 565 27.21 18.53 17.35
CA ALA A 565 26.31 19.45 18.06
C ALA A 565 26.69 19.65 19.53
N ALA A 566 27.33 18.65 20.17
CA ALA A 566 27.85 18.70 21.54
C ALA A 566 29.14 19.55 21.65
N ASN A 567 29.20 20.68 20.95
CA ASN A 567 30.33 21.60 20.84
C ASN A 567 30.45 22.60 22.02
N SER A 568 29.50 22.56 22.95
CA SER A 568 29.48 23.38 24.16
C SER A 568 29.05 22.54 25.37
N PRO A 569 29.39 22.93 26.62
CA PRO A 569 28.96 22.19 27.82
C PRO A 569 27.44 22.06 27.93
N GLU A 570 26.71 23.10 27.50
CA GLU A 570 25.25 23.12 27.50
C GLU A 570 24.68 22.12 26.51
N ASN A 571 25.13 22.18 25.25
CA ASN A 571 24.67 21.26 24.21
C ASN A 571 25.04 19.81 24.54
N ALA A 572 26.27 19.59 25.02
CA ALA A 572 26.73 18.27 25.45
C ALA A 572 25.85 17.67 26.55
N ARG A 573 25.45 18.47 27.55
CA ARG A 573 24.52 18.04 28.61
C ARG A 573 23.17 17.59 28.04
N ARG A 574 22.62 18.35 27.09
CA ARG A 574 21.33 18.05 26.45
C ARG A 574 21.38 16.78 25.61
N VAL A 575 22.44 16.62 24.80
CA VAL A 575 22.67 15.40 24.01
C VAL A 575 22.83 14.19 24.93
N LEU A 576 23.63 14.30 26.00
CA LEU A 576 23.83 13.21 26.96
C LEU A 576 22.54 12.79 27.66
N GLN A 577 21.75 13.75 28.13
CA GLN A 577 20.46 13.45 28.77
C GLN A 577 19.58 12.64 27.82
N ARG A 578 19.40 13.11 26.59
CA ARG A 578 18.56 12.44 25.60
C ARG A 578 19.11 11.10 25.14
N ALA A 579 20.43 10.97 25.05
CA ALA A 579 21.10 9.73 24.70
C ALA A 579 20.93 8.66 25.80
N ARG A 580 20.95 9.05 27.09
CA ARG A 580 20.66 8.14 28.20
C ARG A 580 19.22 7.65 28.17
N GLU A 581 18.25 8.54 27.94
CA GLU A 581 16.84 8.15 27.76
C GLU A 581 16.66 7.15 26.60
N ALA A 582 17.43 7.31 25.52
CA ALA A 582 17.37 6.41 24.38
C ALA A 582 17.93 5.00 24.66
N LEU A 583 18.64 4.77 25.78
CA LEU A 583 19.08 3.43 26.19
C LEU A 583 17.92 2.55 26.67
N ASP A 584 16.79 3.16 27.08
CA ASP A 584 15.59 2.43 27.50
C ASP A 584 14.79 1.87 26.32
N LEU A 585 15.12 2.29 25.08
CA LEU A 585 14.47 1.76 23.88
C LEU A 585 14.85 0.28 23.64
N PRO A 586 13.97 -0.53 23.03
CA PRO A 586 14.28 -1.93 22.73
C PRO A 586 15.51 -2.09 21.82
N ASP A 587 16.33 -3.12 22.08
CA ASP A 587 17.55 -3.41 21.31
C ASP A 587 17.27 -3.72 19.83
N LYS A 588 16.06 -4.22 19.55
CA LYS A 588 15.65 -4.65 18.21
C LYS A 588 15.66 -3.44 17.25
N HIS A 589 16.62 -3.43 16.33
CA HIS A 589 16.88 -2.38 15.34
C HIS A 589 17.45 -1.05 15.89
N TYR A 590 17.76 -0.95 17.18
CA TYR A 590 18.42 0.22 17.76
C TYR A 590 19.93 -0.05 17.98
N PRO A 591 20.86 0.75 17.43
CA PRO A 591 22.30 0.49 17.56
C PRO A 591 22.85 0.97 18.92
N LYS A 592 22.50 0.29 20.02
CA LYS A 592 22.89 0.69 21.40
C LYS A 592 24.39 0.79 21.60
N GLU A 593 25.18 -0.11 21.04
CA GLU A 593 26.66 -0.04 21.10
C GLU A 593 27.21 1.30 20.58
N ARG A 594 26.63 1.81 19.49
CA ARG A 594 27.03 3.09 18.89
C ARG A 594 26.50 4.28 19.68
N LEU A 595 25.36 4.13 20.34
CA LEU A 595 24.82 5.12 21.28
C LEU A 595 25.71 5.24 22.53
N VAL A 596 26.15 4.11 23.09
CA VAL A 596 27.15 4.09 24.17
C VAL A 596 28.47 4.72 23.72
N GLY A 597 28.90 4.46 22.48
CA GLY A 597 30.05 5.12 21.88
C GLY A 597 29.92 6.65 21.81
N LEU A 598 28.74 7.16 21.42
CA LEU A 598 28.44 8.60 21.43
C LEU A 598 28.52 9.18 22.84
N ILE A 599 27.88 8.52 23.82
CA ILE A 599 27.94 8.93 25.24
C ILE A 599 29.38 8.99 25.72
N GLY A 600 30.17 7.93 25.47
CA GLY A 600 31.57 7.86 25.87
C GLY A 600 32.43 8.97 25.26
N GLN A 601 32.21 9.31 23.99
CA GLN A 601 32.92 10.41 23.32
C GLN A 601 32.59 11.76 23.95
N ILE A 602 31.30 12.05 24.21
CA ILE A 602 30.92 13.33 24.83
C ILE A 602 31.47 13.42 26.27
N LEU A 603 31.45 12.34 27.04
CA LEU A 603 32.03 12.30 28.40
C LEU A 603 33.57 12.33 28.42
N HIS A 604 34.21 12.02 27.29
CA HIS A 604 35.64 12.21 27.13
C HIS A 604 35.96 13.69 26.91
N ASP A 605 35.22 14.34 26.01
CA ASP A 605 35.38 15.76 25.67
C ASP A 605 34.92 16.69 26.81
N TRP A 606 33.94 16.27 27.62
CA TRP A 606 33.36 17.01 28.76
C TRP A 606 33.33 16.17 30.06
N PRO A 607 34.49 15.91 30.70
CA PRO A 607 34.60 15.03 31.87
C PRO A 607 33.73 15.42 33.07
N GLU A 608 33.40 16.70 33.21
CA GLU A 608 32.56 17.25 34.27
C GLU A 608 31.10 16.80 34.20
N LEU A 609 30.65 16.27 33.05
CA LEU A 609 29.28 15.78 32.84
C LEU A 609 29.07 14.32 33.27
N ARG A 610 30.14 13.64 33.76
CA ARG A 610 30.11 12.24 34.21
C ARG A 610 29.28 12.06 35.47
N GLY A 611 28.31 11.14 35.42
CA GLY A 611 27.61 10.64 36.61
C GLY A 611 28.48 9.75 37.48
N ALA A 612 27.99 9.39 38.67
CA ALA A 612 28.75 8.58 39.64
C ALA A 612 29.23 7.23 39.08
N GLY A 613 28.42 6.57 38.24
CA GLY A 613 28.77 5.30 37.59
C GLY A 613 29.57 5.42 36.29
N GLU A 614 29.86 6.63 35.81
CA GLU A 614 30.56 6.88 34.54
C GLU A 614 31.99 7.42 34.75
N ARG A 615 32.41 7.56 36.01
CA ARG A 615 33.79 7.96 36.34
C ARG A 615 34.71 6.74 36.15
N PRO A 616 35.86 6.91 35.47
CA PRO A 616 36.82 5.83 35.33
C PRO A 616 37.31 5.41 36.72
N VAL A 617 37.28 4.11 37.00
CA VAL A 617 37.85 3.54 38.23
C VAL A 617 39.37 3.58 38.07
N ILE A 618 40.02 4.53 38.73
CA ILE A 618 41.49 4.59 38.78
C ILE A 618 41.94 3.56 39.82
N PHE A 619 42.39 2.40 39.34
CA PHE A 619 43.11 1.45 40.19
C PHE A 619 44.52 2.01 40.41
N GLY A 620 44.72 2.72 41.52
CA GLY A 620 46.06 3.09 41.98
C GLY A 620 46.80 1.84 42.44
N ALA A 621 48.07 1.69 42.02
CA ALA A 621 48.98 0.77 42.69
C ALA A 621 49.05 1.18 44.17
N ALA A 622 48.63 0.28 45.06
CA ALA A 622 48.72 0.47 46.49
C ALA A 622 50.18 0.78 46.84
N SER A 623 50.40 1.97 47.39
CA SER A 623 51.62 2.39 48.09
C SER A 623 51.83 1.58 49.36
#